data_AF-A0A834X684-F1
#
_entry.id   AF-A0A834X684-F1
#
_cell.length_a   1.000
_cell.length_b   1.000
_cell.length_c   1.000
_cell.angle_alpha   90.00
_cell.angle_beta   90.00
_cell.angle_gamma   90.00
#
_symmetry.space_group_name_H-M   'P 1'
#
loop_
_entity.id
_entity.type
_entity.pdbx_description
1 polymer ?
#
loop_
_entity_poly.entity_id
_entity_poly.type
_entity_poly.pdbx_seq_one_letter_code
_entity_poly.pdbx_strand_id
1 'polypeptide(L)'
;MWREIRLLASSKPVIASLSDVAASGGYYMAMGAGTIVAESLSLTGSIGVVSSKLNLGKLYEKIGFNKEIISRGKYAELLAANQRPFRPDEAELFAKFAQHIYKQFRDKAALSRSMTKRWSRLHRGEFGLAKMQLHMVWSMLSVGFLELSP
;
A
#
# COMPACT_ATOMS: atom_id res chain seq x y z
N MET A 1 6.41 -7.16 -9.82
CA MET A 1 7.03 -5.84 -10.01
C MET A 1 8.11 -5.49 -8.98
N TRP A 2 7.81 -5.10 -7.73
CA TRP A 2 8.86 -4.70 -6.76
C TRP A 2 10.04 -5.68 -6.64
N ARG A 3 9.77 -6.99 -6.58
CA ARG A 3 10.81 -8.04 -6.54
C ARG A 3 11.73 -7.98 -7.75
N GLU A 4 11.16 -7.91 -8.95
CA GLU A 4 11.92 -7.89 -10.21
C GLU A 4 12.76 -6.61 -10.33
N ILE A 5 12.21 -5.46 -9.92
CA ILE A 5 12.95 -4.20 -9.88
C ILE A 5 14.16 -4.33 -8.95
N ARG A 6 13.99 -4.96 -7.77
CA ARG A 6 15.11 -5.22 -6.84
C ARG A 6 16.16 -6.16 -7.39
N LEU A 7 15.76 -7.23 -8.09
CA LEU A 7 16.71 -8.16 -8.70
C LEU A 7 17.51 -7.47 -9.81
N LEU A 8 16.83 -6.66 -10.63
CA LEU A 8 17.50 -5.85 -11.65
C LEU A 8 18.46 -4.84 -11.01
N ALA A 9 18.04 -4.14 -9.96
CA ALA A 9 18.84 -3.17 -9.23
C ALA A 9 20.14 -3.76 -8.63
N SER A 10 20.17 -5.07 -8.37
CA SER A 10 21.39 -5.77 -7.91
C SER A 10 22.45 -5.95 -9.00
N SER A 11 22.10 -5.78 -10.28
CA SER A 11 23.00 -6.01 -11.42
C SER A 11 23.15 -4.80 -12.34
N LYS A 12 22.15 -3.91 -12.37
CA LYS A 12 22.14 -2.68 -13.18
C LYS A 12 21.55 -1.54 -12.37
N PRO A 13 22.05 -0.29 -12.48
CA PRO A 13 21.42 0.85 -11.85
C PRO A 13 19.96 0.99 -12.29
N VAL A 14 19.05 1.11 -11.32
CA VAL A 14 17.63 1.37 -11.56
C VAL A 14 17.23 2.62 -10.77
N ILE A 15 16.70 3.60 -11.49
CA ILE A 15 16.24 4.88 -10.96
C ILE A 15 14.72 4.96 -11.18
N ALA A 16 13.96 5.22 -10.12
CA ALA A 16 12.54 5.54 -10.24
C ALA A 16 12.38 7.06 -10.33
N SER A 17 11.85 7.54 -11.46
CA SER A 17 11.48 8.95 -11.64
C SER A 17 9.97 9.12 -11.45
N LEU A 18 9.58 9.88 -10.44
CA LEU A 18 8.20 10.10 -10.06
C LEU A 18 7.74 11.42 -10.67
N SER A 19 6.80 11.35 -11.61
CA SER A 19 6.13 12.52 -12.21
C SER A 19 4.93 12.94 -11.36
N ASP A 20 3.82 13.34 -11.97
CA ASP A 20 2.65 13.93 -11.29
C ASP A 20 2.13 13.10 -10.10
N VAL A 21 1.98 11.78 -10.29
CA VAL A 21 1.44 10.88 -9.26
C VAL A 21 2.18 9.55 -9.23
N ALA A 22 2.72 9.22 -8.06
CA ALA A 22 3.32 7.91 -7.77
C ALA A 22 3.07 7.54 -6.31
N ALA A 23 1.81 7.26 -5.96
CA ALA A 23 1.35 6.94 -4.62
C ALA A 23 0.88 5.47 -4.52
N SER A 24 0.74 4.94 -3.29
CA SER A 24 0.28 3.57 -3.01
C SER A 24 1.09 2.52 -3.79
N GLY A 25 0.48 1.78 -4.72
CA GLY A 25 1.16 0.79 -5.56
C GLY A 25 2.30 1.38 -6.40
N GLY A 26 2.20 2.64 -6.84
CA GLY A 26 3.25 3.33 -7.59
C GLY A 26 4.50 3.52 -6.75
N TYR A 27 4.34 4.08 -5.54
CA TYR A 27 5.42 4.18 -4.56
C TYR A 27 5.95 2.80 -4.17
N TYR A 28 5.06 1.81 -4.01
CA TYR A 28 5.45 0.43 -3.71
C TYR A 28 6.43 -0.15 -4.71
N MET A 29 6.26 0.12 -6.00
CA MET A 29 7.21 -0.30 -7.03
C MET A 29 8.50 0.51 -6.99
N ALA A 30 8.40 1.84 -6.83
CA ALA A 30 9.55 2.74 -6.75
C ALA A 30 10.53 2.35 -5.63
N MET A 31 10.03 1.86 -4.49
CA MET A 31 10.85 1.33 -3.40
C MET A 31 11.75 0.14 -3.77
N GLY A 32 11.57 -0.46 -4.96
CA GLY A 32 12.45 -1.50 -5.49
C GLY A 32 13.69 -0.96 -6.18
N ALA A 33 13.69 0.32 -6.58
CA ALA A 33 14.81 0.99 -7.24
C ALA A 33 15.92 1.34 -6.24
N GLY A 34 17.15 1.52 -6.73
CA GLY A 34 18.27 1.99 -5.91
C GLY A 34 18.13 3.48 -5.56
N THR A 35 17.67 4.27 -6.54
CA THR A 35 17.45 5.71 -6.40
C THR A 35 16.01 6.05 -6.76
N ILE A 36 15.43 7.00 -6.02
CA ILE A 36 14.09 7.53 -6.27
C ILE A 36 14.23 9.05 -6.38
N VAL A 37 13.84 9.61 -7.52
CA VAL A 37 13.77 11.05 -7.77
C VAL A 37 12.31 11.44 -7.99
N ALA A 38 11.91 12.60 -7.50
CA ALA A 38 10.54 13.09 -7.64
C ALA A 38 10.56 14.59 -7.94
N GLU A 39 9.60 15.02 -8.77
CA GLU A 39 9.32 16.43 -8.94
C GLU A 39 8.82 17.03 -7.62
N SER A 40 9.06 18.33 -7.41
CA SER A 40 8.67 19.00 -6.16
C SER A 40 7.15 18.92 -5.88
N LEU A 41 6.34 18.80 -6.93
CA LEU A 41 4.89 18.71 -6.85
C LEU A 41 4.34 17.27 -7.01
N SER A 42 5.21 16.26 -7.08
CA SER A 42 4.79 14.87 -7.21
C SER A 42 3.94 14.42 -6.02
N LEU A 43 2.73 13.94 -6.31
CA LEU A 43 1.90 13.28 -5.30
C LEU A 43 2.39 11.85 -5.09
N THR A 44 3.09 11.62 -3.98
CA THR A 44 3.66 10.31 -3.63
C THR A 44 3.32 9.86 -2.21
N GLY A 45 3.85 8.71 -1.79
CA GLY A 45 3.54 8.08 -0.51
C GLY A 45 2.23 7.29 -0.57
N SER A 46 1.22 7.69 0.23
CA SER A 46 -0.02 6.92 0.44
C SER A 46 0.25 5.46 0.84
N ILE A 47 1.13 5.27 1.82
CA ILE A 47 1.44 3.97 2.41
C ILE A 47 0.23 3.52 3.23
N GLY A 48 -0.61 2.70 2.62
CA GLY A 48 -1.86 2.23 3.22
C GLY A 48 -2.44 1.07 2.42
N VAL A 49 -3.39 0.38 3.03
CA VAL A 49 -4.14 -0.71 2.38
C VAL A 49 -5.61 -0.49 2.68
N VAL A 50 -6.42 -0.39 1.63
CA VAL A 50 -7.87 -0.37 1.73
C VAL A 50 -8.41 -1.63 1.04
N SER A 51 -9.36 -2.28 1.69
CA SER A 51 -10.08 -3.40 1.12
C SER A 51 -11.54 -3.25 1.48
N SER A 52 -12.42 -3.42 0.49
CA SER A 52 -13.85 -3.20 0.63
C SER A 52 -14.63 -4.20 -0.20
N LYS A 53 -15.82 -4.53 0.26
CA LYS A 53 -16.82 -5.32 -0.47
C LYS A 53 -18.10 -4.51 -0.52
N LEU A 54 -18.75 -4.52 -1.69
CA LEU A 54 -20.07 -3.92 -1.84
C LEU A 54 -21.13 -4.77 -1.15
N ASN A 55 -21.94 -4.14 -0.30
CA ASN A 55 -23.15 -4.72 0.25
C ASN A 55 -24.37 -4.07 -0.40
N LEU A 56 -25.02 -4.83 -1.29
CA LEU A 56 -26.17 -4.46 -2.08
C LEU A 56 -27.48 -5.00 -1.49
N GLY A 57 -27.48 -5.59 -0.28
CA GLY A 57 -28.68 -6.20 0.31
C GLY A 57 -29.89 -5.27 0.35
N LYS A 58 -29.70 -4.02 0.80
CA LYS A 58 -30.77 -3.01 0.83
C LYS A 58 -31.25 -2.60 -0.57
N LEU A 59 -30.35 -2.61 -1.56
CA LEU A 59 -30.73 -2.31 -2.94
C LEU A 59 -31.58 -3.44 -3.51
N TYR A 60 -31.16 -4.69 -3.30
CA TYR A 60 -31.87 -5.88 -3.74
C TYR A 60 -33.27 -5.97 -3.16
N GLU A 61 -33.42 -5.69 -1.86
CA GLU A 61 -34.72 -5.59 -1.19
C GLU A 61 -35.63 -4.56 -1.85
N LYS A 62 -35.10 -3.36 -2.14
CA LYS A 62 -35.87 -2.26 -2.74
C LYS A 62 -36.37 -2.57 -4.16
N ILE A 63 -35.62 -3.35 -4.94
CA ILE A 63 -35.96 -3.68 -6.33
C ILE A 63 -36.62 -5.05 -6.49
N GLY A 64 -36.86 -5.78 -5.39
CA GLY A 64 -37.40 -7.14 -5.42
C GLY A 64 -36.47 -8.17 -6.06
N PHE A 65 -35.15 -7.91 -6.10
CA PHE A 65 -34.18 -8.84 -6.68
C PHE A 65 -33.72 -9.84 -5.63
N ASN A 66 -33.94 -11.13 -5.88
CA ASN A 66 -33.45 -12.20 -5.02
C ASN A 66 -32.18 -12.83 -5.62
N LYS A 67 -31.13 -12.94 -4.80
CA LYS A 67 -29.87 -13.57 -5.19
C LYS A 67 -29.60 -14.81 -4.33
N GLU A 68 -29.75 -15.97 -4.95
CA GLU A 68 -29.38 -17.25 -4.35
C GLU A 68 -27.95 -17.65 -4.73
N ILE A 69 -27.25 -18.28 -3.80
CA ILE A 69 -25.88 -18.76 -4.01
C ILE A 69 -25.81 -20.19 -3.51
N ILE A 70 -25.36 -21.09 -4.38
CA ILE A 70 -24.96 -22.45 -4.03
C ILE A 70 -23.45 -22.49 -4.11
N SER A 71 -22.78 -22.79 -3.00
CA SER A 71 -21.32 -22.76 -2.91
C SER A 71 -20.78 -23.94 -2.09
N ARG A 72 -19.51 -24.28 -2.31
CA ARG A 72 -18.81 -25.33 -1.55
C ARG A 72 -17.50 -24.77 -1.00
N GLY A 73 -17.38 -24.76 0.32
CA GLY A 73 -16.18 -24.31 1.04
C GLY A 73 -16.45 -23.08 1.91
N LYS A 74 -15.78 -23.00 3.07
CA LYS A 74 -16.04 -22.02 4.13
C LYS A 74 -16.03 -20.55 3.66
N TYR A 75 -15.14 -20.21 2.71
CA TYR A 75 -14.95 -18.85 2.20
C TYR A 75 -15.30 -18.71 0.71
N ALA A 76 -16.02 -19.67 0.13
CA ALA A 76 -16.37 -19.65 -1.30
C ALA A 76 -17.24 -18.43 -1.68
N GLU A 77 -18.01 -17.93 -0.72
CA GLU A 77 -18.92 -16.80 -0.93
C GLU A 77 -18.30 -15.43 -0.66
N LEU A 78 -17.05 -15.40 -0.21
CA LEU A 78 -16.44 -14.22 0.43
C LEU A 78 -16.59 -12.94 -0.41
N LEU A 79 -16.35 -13.05 -1.73
CA LEU A 79 -16.53 -11.97 -2.70
C LEU A 79 -17.85 -12.07 -3.49
N ALA A 80 -18.48 -13.25 -3.55
CA ALA A 80 -19.70 -13.48 -4.32
C ALA A 80 -20.97 -13.00 -3.60
N ALA A 81 -21.01 -13.09 -2.27
CA ALA A 81 -22.20 -12.77 -1.46
C ALA A 81 -22.36 -11.27 -1.21
N ASN A 82 -22.61 -10.49 -2.27
CA ASN A 82 -22.84 -9.05 -2.16
C ASN A 82 -24.23 -8.65 -1.61
N GLN A 83 -25.13 -9.60 -1.37
CA GLN A 83 -26.45 -9.36 -0.77
C GLN A 83 -26.44 -9.23 0.76
N ARG A 84 -25.31 -9.51 1.42
CA ARG A 84 -25.17 -9.49 2.88
C ARG A 84 -23.83 -8.88 3.31
N PRO A 85 -23.71 -8.39 4.56
CA PRO A 85 -22.41 -8.02 5.12
C PRO A 85 -21.47 -9.23 5.23
N PHE A 86 -20.21 -8.95 5.54
CA PHE A 86 -19.27 -10.00 5.95
C PHE A 86 -19.79 -10.70 7.21
N ARG A 87 -19.63 -12.02 7.26
CA ARG A 87 -19.71 -12.75 8.52
C ARG A 87 -18.52 -12.36 9.41
N PRO A 88 -18.60 -12.55 10.74
CA PRO A 88 -17.48 -12.21 11.63
C PRO A 88 -16.14 -12.86 11.26
N ASP A 89 -16.16 -14.13 10.84
CA ASP A 89 -14.95 -14.86 10.41
C ASP A 89 -14.37 -14.33 9.09
N GLU A 90 -15.24 -13.95 8.15
CA GLU A 90 -14.85 -13.31 6.89
C GLU A 90 -14.23 -11.92 7.12
N ALA A 91 -14.83 -11.13 8.02
CA ALA A 91 -14.33 -9.80 8.37
C ALA A 91 -12.95 -9.87 9.05
N GLU A 92 -12.77 -10.82 9.97
CA GLU A 92 -11.48 -11.05 10.61
C GLU A 92 -10.40 -11.47 9.61
N LEU A 93 -10.75 -12.34 8.64
CA LEU A 93 -9.85 -12.73 7.57
C LEU A 93 -9.39 -11.53 6.73
N PHE A 94 -10.31 -10.63 6.36
CA PHE A 94 -9.99 -9.39 5.65
C PHE A 94 -9.10 -8.46 6.46
N ALA A 95 -9.40 -8.29 7.75
CA ALA A 95 -8.60 -7.45 8.63
C ALA A 95 -7.16 -7.98 8.76
N LYS A 96 -6.99 -9.29 8.96
CA LYS A 96 -5.68 -9.94 9.03
C LYS A 96 -4.92 -9.82 7.70
N PHE A 97 -5.60 -9.98 6.58
CA PHE A 97 -5.01 -9.82 5.26
C PHE A 97 -4.52 -8.38 5.02
N ALA A 98 -5.36 -7.39 5.33
CA ALA A 98 -5.00 -5.98 5.22
C ALA A 98 -3.81 -5.63 6.11
N GLN A 99 -3.80 -6.09 7.37
CA GLN A 99 -2.67 -5.91 8.28
C GLN A 99 -1.39 -6.56 7.77
N HIS A 100 -1.48 -7.74 7.16
CA HIS A 100 -0.31 -8.43 6.58
C HIS A 100 0.29 -7.63 5.42
N ILE A 101 -0.53 -7.21 4.45
CA ILE A 101 -0.06 -6.40 3.33
C ILE A 101 0.52 -5.08 3.84
N TYR A 102 -0.17 -4.44 4.79
CA TYR A 102 0.27 -3.18 5.36
C TYR A 102 1.64 -3.30 6.03
N LYS A 103 1.85 -4.37 6.82
CA LYS A 103 3.14 -4.68 7.41
C LYS A 103 4.22 -4.84 6.33
N GLN A 104 3.94 -5.57 5.26
CA GLN A 104 4.90 -5.75 4.16
C GLN A 104 5.22 -4.43 3.46
N PHE A 105 4.22 -3.57 3.22
CA PHE A 105 4.44 -2.24 2.63
C PHE A 105 5.35 -1.40 3.53
N ARG A 106 5.01 -1.26 4.82
CA ARG A 106 5.81 -0.51 5.79
C ARG A 106 7.24 -1.04 5.88
N ASP A 107 7.41 -2.35 5.97
CA ASP A 107 8.74 -2.97 6.10
C ASP A 107 9.59 -2.72 4.84
N LYS A 108 8.98 -2.69 3.65
CA LYS A 108 9.65 -2.31 2.40
C LYS A 108 10.00 -0.82 2.33
N ALA A 109 9.14 0.05 2.85
CA ALA A 109 9.41 1.49 2.96
C ALA A 109 10.62 1.77 3.85
N ALA A 110 10.64 1.14 5.03
CA ALA A 110 11.79 1.23 5.93
C ALA A 110 13.08 0.72 5.28
N LEU A 111 13.01 -0.44 4.60
CA LEU A 111 14.16 -1.03 3.92
C LEU A 111 14.70 -0.15 2.80
N SER A 112 13.82 0.42 1.98
CA SER A 112 14.21 1.28 0.85
C SER A 112 14.94 2.54 1.33
N ARG A 113 14.60 3.08 2.51
CA ARG A 113 15.19 4.31 3.07
C ARG A 113 16.28 4.06 4.10
N SER A 114 16.87 2.86 4.11
CA SER A 114 17.96 2.49 5.02
C SER A 114 17.62 2.75 6.50
N MET A 115 16.32 2.74 6.84
CA MET A 115 15.89 2.99 8.21
C MET A 115 16.12 1.71 9.03
N THR A 116 16.86 1.82 10.13
CA THR A 116 17.19 0.67 10.96
C THR A 116 15.91 -0.02 11.46
N LYS A 117 15.91 -1.35 11.60
CA LYS A 117 14.77 -2.11 12.18
C LYS A 117 14.30 -1.56 13.54
N ARG A 118 15.20 -0.92 14.30
CA ARG A 118 14.91 -0.20 15.55
C ARG A 118 14.00 1.00 15.34
N TRP A 119 14.24 1.79 14.30
CA TRP A 119 13.48 2.99 13.96
C TRP A 119 12.04 2.65 13.57
N SER A 120 11.85 1.62 12.73
CA SER A 120 10.52 1.11 12.33
C SER A 120 9.74 0.50 13.50
N ARG A 121 10.43 0.00 14.53
CA ARG A 121 9.84 -0.62 15.72
C ARG A 121 9.40 0.42 16.76
N LEU A 122 10.15 1.53 16.87
CA LEU A 122 9.85 2.70 17.71
C LEU A 122 8.64 3.49 17.21
N HIS A 123 8.45 3.52 15.89
CA HIS A 123 7.40 4.30 15.23
C HIS A 123 6.22 3.40 14.78
N ARG A 124 5.89 2.38 15.57
CA ARG A 124 4.67 1.58 15.37
C ARG A 124 3.43 2.40 15.80
N GLY A 125 2.41 2.42 14.95
CA GLY A 125 1.17 3.19 15.17
C GLY A 125 1.07 4.43 14.27
N GLU A 126 -0.11 5.03 14.18
CA GLU A 126 -0.43 6.17 13.30
C GLU A 126 0.55 7.35 13.42
N PHE A 127 1.00 7.64 14.65
CA PHE A 127 1.93 8.73 14.93
C PHE A 127 3.34 8.54 14.35
N GLY A 128 3.81 7.29 14.30
CA GLY A 128 5.10 6.95 13.71
C GLY A 128 5.09 6.99 12.18
N LEU A 129 3.91 6.81 11.59
CA LEU A 129 3.67 6.80 10.16
C LEU A 129 3.60 8.21 9.59
N ALA A 130 2.94 9.14 10.29
CA ALA A 130 2.99 10.56 9.95
C ALA A 130 4.43 11.07 9.93
N LYS A 131 5.24 10.73 10.96
CA LYS A 131 6.66 11.04 10.97
C LYS A 131 7.43 10.40 9.81
N MET A 132 7.14 9.14 9.45
CA MET A 132 7.79 8.47 8.31
C MET A 132 7.43 9.11 6.96
N GLN A 133 6.15 9.44 6.74
CA GLN A 133 5.71 10.14 5.54
C GLN A 133 6.32 11.55 5.45
N LEU A 134 6.31 12.31 6.55
CA LEU A 134 6.96 13.62 6.59
C LEU A 134 8.47 13.52 6.33
N HIS A 135 9.17 12.58 6.97
CA HIS A 135 10.61 12.39 6.77
C HIS A 135 10.94 11.95 5.34
N MET A 136 10.06 11.17 4.70
CA MET A 136 10.19 10.80 3.29
C MET A 136 10.04 12.01 2.36
N VAL A 137 8.99 12.80 2.56
CA VAL A 137 8.78 14.04 1.77
C VAL A 137 9.98 14.98 1.96
N TRP A 138 10.46 15.14 3.20
CA TRP A 138 11.61 15.98 3.51
C TRP A 138 12.91 15.47 2.86
N SER A 139 13.22 14.18 2.98
CA SER A 139 14.39 13.54 2.36
C SER A 139 14.39 13.68 0.83
N MET A 140 13.24 13.58 0.17
CA MET A 140 13.15 13.70 -1.28
C MET A 140 13.33 15.16 -1.75
N LEU A 141 12.84 16.12 -0.96
CA LEU A 141 13.09 17.55 -1.20
C LEU A 141 14.55 17.95 -0.94
N SER A 142 15.22 17.34 0.05
CA SER A 142 16.63 17.65 0.35
C SER A 142 17.61 17.15 -0.71
N VAL A 143 17.32 16.03 -1.39
CA VAL A 143 18.17 15.51 -2.47
C VAL A 143 18.09 16.42 -3.70
N GLY A 144 16.94 17.05 -3.96
CA GLY A 144 16.81 18.06 -5.03
C GLY A 144 17.55 19.37 -4.79
N PHE A 145 17.97 19.66 -3.55
CA PHE A 145 18.67 20.90 -3.22
C PHE A 145 20.20 20.76 -3.23
N LEU A 146 20.73 19.53 -3.12
CA LEU A 146 22.18 19.27 -3.08
C LEU A 146 22.83 19.09 -4.46
N GLU A 147 22.04 18.93 -5.53
CA GLU A 147 22.55 18.81 -6.92
C GLU A 147 22.41 20.12 -7.74
N LEU A 148 21.93 21.22 -7.15
CA LEU A 148 21.67 22.50 -7.84
C LEU A 148 22.36 23.72 -7.23
N SER A 149 23.47 23.55 -6.53
CA SER A 149 24.36 24.66 -6.17
C SER A 149 25.65 24.57 -6.99
N PRO A 150 26.06 25.64 -7.71
CA PRO A 150 27.32 25.68 -8.46
C PRO A 150 28.54 25.58 -7.54
#